data_AF-A0A6J4V5W4-F1
#
_entry.id   AF-A0A6J4V5W4-F1
#
_cell.length_a   1.000
_cell.length_b   1.000
_cell.length_c   1.000
_cell.angle_alpha   90.00
_cell.angle_beta   90.00
_cell.angle_gamma   90.00
#
_symmetry.space_group_name_H-M   'P 1'
#
loop_
_entity.id
_entity.type
_entity.pdbx_description
1 polymer ?
#
loop_
_entity_poly.entity_id
_entity_poly.type
_entity_poly.pdbx_seq_one_letter_code
_entity_poly.pdbx_strand_id
1 'polypeptide(L)'
;MAREGLDEIVERERRAATRSSEEFRGLLKRHREARRWSQEKLAAEAEMDHSLVSRLESGQRSATREAIGKLARGLELAPEDKDRLLIAAGFFPDRPESALADEPAVTRIYRLLHDETMPAEKRDNLRQLLNNLTEIALAS
;
A
#
# COMPACT_ATOMS: atom_id res chain seq x y z
N MET A 1 -27.69 18.80 3.12
CA MET A 1 -27.71 18.01 1.88
C MET A 1 -26.33 17.92 1.22
N ALA A 2 -25.77 18.96 0.56
CA ALA A 2 -24.44 18.81 -0.08
C ALA A 2 -23.22 18.76 0.89
N ARG A 3 -23.32 19.38 2.08
CA ARG A 3 -22.27 19.33 3.12
C ARG A 3 -22.17 17.97 3.83
N GLU A 4 -23.29 17.28 4.00
CA GLU A 4 -23.35 15.98 4.70
C GLU A 4 -22.63 14.87 3.92
N GLY A 5 -22.72 14.86 2.58
CA GLY A 5 -22.01 13.88 1.76
C GLY A 5 -20.48 14.05 1.74
N LEU A 6 -19.97 15.28 1.89
CA LEU A 6 -18.53 15.52 1.95
C LEU A 6 -17.91 15.05 3.27
N ASP A 7 -18.63 15.25 4.38
CA ASP A 7 -18.19 14.80 5.71
C ASP A 7 -18.15 13.26 5.80
N GLU A 8 -19.10 12.56 5.17
CA GLU A 8 -19.12 11.09 5.09
C GLU A 8 -17.95 10.52 4.28
N ILE A 9 -17.58 11.17 3.17
CA ILE A 9 -16.43 10.77 2.34
C ILE A 9 -15.12 10.92 3.14
N VAL A 10 -14.92 12.08 3.80
CA VAL A 10 -13.72 12.35 4.60
C VAL A 10 -13.59 11.35 5.76
N GLU A 11 -14.69 10.99 6.42
CA GLU A 11 -14.67 10.00 7.49
C GLU A 11 -14.44 8.57 6.98
N ARG A 12 -14.95 8.21 5.79
CA ARG A 12 -14.59 6.94 5.13
C ARG A 12 -13.09 6.87 4.82
N GLU A 13 -12.51 7.92 4.25
CA GLU A 13 -11.08 7.99 3.93
C GLU A 13 -10.20 7.89 5.19
N ARG A 14 -10.57 8.59 6.27
CA ARG A 14 -9.87 8.48 7.56
C ARG A 14 -9.92 7.08 8.15
N ARG A 15 -11.06 6.40 8.05
CA ARG A 15 -11.20 5.00 8.50
C ARG A 15 -10.35 4.05 7.64
N ALA A 16 -10.33 4.26 6.32
CA ALA A 16 -9.49 3.47 5.41
C ALA A 16 -7.99 3.67 5.69
N ALA A 17 -7.55 4.91 5.92
CA ALA A 17 -6.17 5.23 6.27
C ALA A 17 -5.76 4.64 7.63
N THR A 18 -6.64 4.69 8.63
CA THR A 18 -6.42 4.06 9.94
C THR A 18 -6.26 2.55 9.81
N ARG A 19 -7.17 1.89 9.05
CA ARG A 19 -7.13 0.45 8.81
C ARG A 19 -5.85 0.02 8.10
N SER A 20 -5.46 0.76 7.06
CA SER A 20 -4.19 0.52 6.33
C SER A 20 -3.01 0.60 7.31
N SER A 21 -2.92 1.65 8.13
CA SER A 21 -1.88 1.78 9.14
C SER A 21 -1.83 0.58 10.11
N GLU A 22 -2.98 0.09 10.58
CA GLU A 22 -3.06 -1.11 11.44
C GLU A 22 -2.60 -2.39 10.72
N GLU A 23 -3.00 -2.59 9.48
CA GLU A 23 -2.60 -3.73 8.65
C GLU A 23 -1.09 -3.75 8.42
N PHE A 24 -0.50 -2.59 8.09
CA PHE A 24 0.93 -2.45 7.91
C PHE A 24 1.69 -2.80 9.19
N ARG A 25 1.27 -2.24 10.33
CA ARG A 25 1.88 -2.49 11.64
C ARG A 25 1.87 -3.97 12.00
N GLY A 26 0.71 -4.60 11.84
CA GLY A 26 0.54 -6.02 12.10
C GLY A 26 1.45 -6.86 11.20
N LEU A 27 1.53 -6.54 9.91
CA LEU A 27 2.36 -7.26 8.97
C LEU A 27 3.85 -7.10 9.25
N LEU A 28 4.33 -5.87 9.49
CA LEU A 28 5.72 -5.60 9.84
C LEU A 28 6.15 -6.37 11.09
N LYS A 29 5.33 -6.28 12.15
CA LYS A 29 5.57 -6.99 13.42
C LYS A 29 5.65 -8.49 13.21
N ARG A 30 4.73 -9.09 12.43
CA ARG A 30 4.75 -10.52 12.12
C ARG A 30 6.02 -10.95 11.40
N HIS A 31 6.48 -10.21 10.38
CA HIS A 31 7.72 -10.56 9.66
C HIS A 31 8.95 -10.49 10.57
N ARG A 32 9.01 -9.51 11.47
CA ARG A 32 10.08 -9.39 12.48
C ARG A 32 10.05 -10.53 13.49
N GLU A 33 8.87 -10.85 14.02
CA GLU A 33 8.70 -11.89 15.04
C GLU A 33 8.92 -13.30 14.48
N ALA A 34 8.60 -13.54 13.21
CA ALA A 34 8.92 -14.80 12.52
C ALA A 34 10.43 -15.07 12.50
N ARG A 35 11.26 -14.02 12.50
CA ARG A 35 12.73 -14.09 12.60
C ARG A 35 13.25 -14.05 14.03
N ARG A 36 12.35 -13.92 15.02
CA ARG A 36 12.67 -13.73 16.45
C ARG A 36 13.54 -12.49 16.73
N TRP A 37 13.39 -11.44 15.93
CA TRP A 37 14.17 -10.22 16.07
C TRP A 37 13.51 -9.22 17.02
N SER A 38 14.32 -8.47 17.78
CA SER A 38 13.88 -7.27 18.49
C SER A 38 13.67 -6.10 17.51
N GLN A 39 12.95 -5.05 17.94
CA GLN A 39 12.83 -3.82 17.16
C GLN A 39 14.21 -3.19 16.87
N GLU A 40 15.11 -3.25 17.85
CA GLU A 40 16.50 -2.79 17.72
C GLU A 40 17.28 -3.58 16.66
N LYS A 41 17.12 -4.91 16.64
CA LYS A 41 17.75 -5.75 15.61
C LYS A 41 17.23 -5.40 14.23
N LEU A 42 15.91 -5.24 14.06
CA LEU A 42 15.34 -4.80 12.79
C LEU A 42 15.86 -3.41 12.37
N ALA A 43 15.96 -2.47 13.31
CA ALA A 43 16.47 -1.14 13.03
C ALA A 43 17.92 -1.19 12.52
N ALA A 44 18.77 -2.01 13.13
CA ALA A 44 20.14 -2.21 12.69
C ALA A 44 20.20 -2.79 11.27
N GLU A 45 19.45 -3.86 10.98
CA GLU A 45 19.45 -4.50 9.64
C GLU A 45 18.82 -3.62 8.55
N ALA A 46 17.90 -2.72 8.92
CA ALA A 46 17.28 -1.78 7.99
C ALA A 46 18.07 -0.47 7.82
N GLU A 47 19.19 -0.29 8.53
CA GLU A 47 19.94 0.96 8.61
C GLU A 47 19.05 2.15 9.02
N MET A 48 18.24 1.93 10.05
CA MET A 48 17.25 2.88 10.55
C MET A 48 17.43 3.13 12.04
N ASP A 49 16.93 4.28 12.48
CA ASP A 49 16.84 4.61 13.89
C ASP A 49 15.81 3.69 14.60
N HIS A 50 16.19 3.14 15.76
CA HIS A 50 15.34 2.25 16.55
C HIS A 50 14.00 2.93 16.93
N SER A 51 14.04 4.21 17.30
CA SER A 51 12.85 4.99 17.63
C SER A 51 11.90 5.16 16.45
N LEU A 52 12.40 5.15 15.21
CA LEU A 52 11.55 5.12 14.02
C LEU A 52 10.84 3.77 13.88
N VAL A 53 11.54 2.65 13.98
CA VAL A 53 10.93 1.30 13.92
C VAL A 53 9.87 1.13 15.02
N SER A 54 10.17 1.56 16.24
CA SER A 54 9.23 1.52 17.36
C SER A 54 7.95 2.34 17.09
N ARG A 55 8.09 3.57 16.57
CA ARG A 55 6.95 4.44 16.21
C ARG A 55 6.13 3.89 15.04
N LEU A 56 6.78 3.24 14.08
CA LEU A 56 6.10 2.56 12.98
C LEU A 56 5.25 1.40 13.51
N GLU A 57 5.80 0.49 14.32
CA GLU A 57 5.05 -0.66 14.85
C GLU A 57 3.94 -0.26 15.84
N SER A 58 4.14 0.81 16.61
CA SER A 58 3.12 1.36 17.52
C SER A 58 2.06 2.21 16.82
N GLY A 59 2.27 2.59 15.55
CA GLY A 59 1.34 3.42 14.79
C GLY A 59 1.40 4.91 15.10
N GLN A 60 2.40 5.35 15.88
CA GLN A 60 2.65 6.78 16.14
C GLN A 60 3.18 7.51 14.89
N ARG A 61 3.63 6.78 13.86
CA ARG A 61 4.12 7.33 12.61
C ARG A 61 3.67 6.47 11.43
N SER A 62 3.22 7.11 10.35
CA SER A 62 2.99 6.45 9.06
C SER A 62 4.30 6.16 8.35
N ALA A 63 4.41 5.01 7.71
CA ALA A 63 5.57 4.64 6.91
C ALA A 63 5.60 5.40 5.57
N THR A 64 6.80 5.70 5.09
CA THR A 64 7.03 6.16 3.71
C THR A 64 7.43 4.97 2.84
N ARG A 65 7.29 5.07 1.51
CA ARG A 65 7.82 4.06 0.58
C ARG A 65 9.30 3.74 0.83
N GLU A 66 10.10 4.78 1.07
CA GLU A 66 11.53 4.61 1.35
C GLU A 66 11.76 3.78 2.62
N ALA A 67 11.04 4.10 3.71
CA ALA A 67 11.13 3.35 4.96
C ALA A 67 10.69 1.89 4.76
N ILE A 68 9.60 1.64 4.01
CA ILE A 68 9.15 0.28 3.70
C ILE A 68 10.21 -0.47 2.89
N GLY A 69 10.84 0.18 1.91
CA GLY A 69 11.93 -0.40 1.14
C GLY A 69 13.13 -0.79 2.00
N LYS A 70 13.53 0.07 2.96
CA LYS A 70 14.59 -0.23 3.93
C LYS A 70 14.23 -1.40 4.85
N LEU A 71 13.03 -1.39 5.42
CA LEU A 71 12.53 -2.46 6.30
C LEU A 71 12.45 -3.81 5.56
N ALA A 72 11.93 -3.82 4.34
CA ALA A 72 11.82 -5.04 3.53
C ALA A 72 13.19 -5.62 3.17
N ARG A 73 14.18 -4.76 2.88
CA ARG A 73 15.57 -5.18 2.67
C ARG A 73 16.20 -5.74 3.95
N GLY A 74 16.08 -5.04 5.07
CA GLY A 74 16.62 -5.50 6.35
C GLY A 74 15.99 -6.80 6.84
N LEU A 75 14.71 -7.02 6.53
CA LEU A 75 14.02 -8.29 6.77
C LEU A 75 14.31 -9.36 5.72
N GLU A 76 15.06 -9.08 4.65
CA GLU A 76 15.25 -10.01 3.53
C GLU A 76 13.92 -10.57 3.01
N LEU A 77 12.93 -9.70 2.79
CA LEU A 77 11.63 -10.11 2.28
C LEU A 77 11.70 -10.46 0.79
N ALA A 78 10.92 -11.46 0.40
CA ALA A 78 10.62 -11.70 -0.99
C ALA A 78 9.86 -10.47 -1.58
N PRO A 79 9.97 -10.21 -2.90
CA PRO A 79 9.28 -9.10 -3.55
C PRO A 79 7.78 -9.04 -3.24
N GLU A 80 7.12 -10.20 -3.17
CA GLU A 80 5.70 -10.31 -2.91
C GLU A 80 5.34 -9.83 -1.49
N ASP A 81 6.17 -10.15 -0.49
CA ASP A 81 5.96 -9.69 0.89
C ASP A 81 6.27 -8.19 1.06
N LYS A 82 7.25 -7.66 0.30
CA LYS A 82 7.48 -6.21 0.21
C LYS A 82 6.24 -5.51 -0.37
N ASP A 83 5.67 -6.06 -1.43
CA ASP A 83 4.50 -5.49 -2.08
C ASP A 83 3.28 -5.51 -1.15
N ARG A 84 3.12 -6.58 -0.36
CA ARG A 84 2.10 -6.64 0.69
C ARG A 84 2.30 -5.57 1.78
N LEU A 85 3.54 -5.28 2.19
CA LEU A 85 3.81 -4.15 3.11
C LEU A 85 3.47 -2.80 2.49
N LEU A 86 3.77 -2.60 1.20
CA LEU A 86 3.42 -1.37 0.49
C LEU A 86 1.90 -1.18 0.47
N ILE A 87 1.16 -2.21 0.09
CA ILE A 87 -0.31 -2.17 0.00
C ILE A 87 -0.94 -1.94 1.36
N ALA A 88 -0.48 -2.68 2.37
CA ALA A 88 -0.95 -2.49 3.73
C ALA A 88 -0.71 -1.04 4.20
N ALA A 89 0.37 -0.39 3.77
CA ALA A 89 0.63 1.01 4.08
C ALA A 89 -0.10 2.03 3.17
N GLY A 90 -0.99 1.57 2.27
CA GLY A 90 -1.73 2.43 1.34
C GLY A 90 -0.95 2.83 0.08
N PHE A 91 0.15 2.13 -0.22
CA PHE A 91 0.96 2.37 -1.42
C PHE A 91 0.74 1.29 -2.48
N PHE A 92 0.79 1.71 -3.74
CA PHE A 92 0.75 0.80 -4.87
C PHE A 92 2.15 0.27 -5.20
N PRO A 93 2.42 -1.04 -5.23
CA PRO A 93 3.77 -1.58 -5.45
C PRO A 93 4.26 -1.33 -6.89
N ASP A 94 5.59 -1.37 -7.08
CA ASP A 94 6.21 -1.12 -8.38
C ASP A 94 5.93 -2.25 -9.38
N ARG A 95 5.67 -3.46 -8.88
CA ARG A 95 5.31 -4.67 -9.64
C ARG A 95 4.06 -5.32 -9.04
N PRO A 96 2.88 -4.72 -9.24
CA PRO A 96 1.66 -5.09 -8.55
C PRO A 96 1.05 -6.40 -9.04
N GLU A 97 1.59 -7.06 -10.04
CA GLU A 97 0.97 -8.24 -10.63
C GLU A 97 0.78 -9.37 -9.61
N SER A 98 1.70 -9.51 -8.64
CA SER A 98 1.58 -10.44 -7.53
C SER A 98 0.44 -10.06 -6.58
N ALA A 99 0.33 -8.78 -6.25
CA ALA A 99 -0.67 -8.23 -5.37
C ALA A 99 -2.08 -8.18 -5.96
N LEU A 100 -2.18 -8.05 -7.28
CA LEU A 100 -3.44 -8.00 -8.00
C LEU A 100 -3.91 -9.40 -8.46
N ALA A 101 -3.17 -10.46 -8.11
CA ALA A 101 -3.41 -11.81 -8.61
C ALA A 101 -4.83 -12.32 -8.32
N ASP A 102 -5.38 -11.97 -7.15
CA ASP A 102 -6.75 -12.34 -6.75
C ASP A 102 -7.83 -11.52 -7.47
N GLU A 103 -7.45 -10.47 -8.21
CA GLU A 103 -8.34 -9.61 -8.99
C GLU A 103 -7.92 -9.60 -10.49
N PRO A 104 -8.27 -10.64 -11.26
CA PRO A 104 -7.80 -10.82 -12.63
C PRO A 104 -8.16 -9.67 -13.57
N ALA A 105 -9.31 -9.03 -13.35
CA ALA A 105 -9.76 -7.88 -14.12
C ALA A 105 -8.83 -6.67 -13.92
N VAL A 106 -8.49 -6.37 -12.66
CA VAL A 106 -7.58 -5.26 -12.31
C VAL A 106 -6.18 -5.55 -12.83
N THR A 107 -5.69 -6.79 -12.71
CA THR A 107 -4.41 -7.21 -13.28
C THR A 107 -4.34 -7.00 -14.79
N ARG A 108 -5.42 -7.32 -15.52
CA ARG A 108 -5.48 -7.13 -16.98
C ARG A 108 -5.46 -5.66 -17.36
N ILE A 109 -6.22 -4.84 -16.63
CA ILE A 109 -6.27 -3.39 -16.86
C ILE A 109 -4.90 -2.75 -16.58
N TYR A 110 -4.25 -3.11 -15.47
CA TYR A 110 -2.91 -2.64 -15.15
C TYR A 110 -1.91 -2.92 -16.27
N ARG A 111 -1.91 -4.15 -16.79
CA ARG A 111 -1.06 -4.56 -17.93
C ARG A 111 -1.35 -3.74 -19.19
N LEU A 112 -2.62 -3.52 -19.52
CA LEU A 112 -2.99 -2.68 -20.68
C LEU A 112 -2.51 -1.24 -20.50
N LEU A 113 -2.66 -0.65 -19.31
CA LEU A 113 -2.20 0.71 -19.05
C LEU A 113 -0.69 0.89 -19.16
N HIS A 114 0.08 -0.17 -18.93
CA HIS A 114 1.55 -0.19 -19.02
C HIS A 114 2.06 -0.70 -20.38
N ASP A 115 1.18 -1.14 -21.26
CA ASP A 115 1.55 -1.52 -22.63
C ASP A 115 1.94 -0.27 -23.42
N GLU A 116 3.25 -0.08 -23.64
CA GLU A 116 3.79 1.06 -24.38
C GLU A 116 3.33 1.08 -25.85
N THR A 117 2.91 -0.06 -26.41
CA THR A 117 2.41 -0.16 -27.79
C THR A 117 0.96 0.31 -27.92
N MET A 118 0.23 0.46 -26.81
CA MET A 118 -1.15 0.92 -26.83
C MET A 118 -1.22 2.42 -27.15
N PRO A 119 -2.04 2.83 -28.15
CA PRO A 119 -2.24 4.24 -28.48
C PRO A 119 -2.65 5.08 -27.26
N ALA A 120 -2.08 6.27 -27.13
CA ALA A 120 -2.31 7.17 -25.99
C ALA A 120 -3.80 7.45 -25.75
N GLU A 121 -4.57 7.70 -26.82
CA GLU A 121 -6.02 7.93 -26.74
C GLU A 121 -6.77 6.75 -26.09
N LYS A 122 -6.43 5.50 -26.45
CA LYS A 122 -7.04 4.31 -25.83
C LYS A 122 -6.66 4.18 -24.36
N ARG A 123 -5.42 4.55 -24.01
CA ARG A 123 -4.94 4.58 -22.63
C ARG A 123 -5.71 5.58 -21.77
N ASP A 124 -5.91 6.78 -22.30
CA ASP A 124 -6.58 7.86 -21.60
C ASP A 124 -8.07 7.58 -21.44
N ASN A 125 -8.72 7.03 -22.47
CA ASN A 125 -10.10 6.54 -22.37
C ASN A 125 -10.24 5.47 -21.28
N LEU A 126 -9.31 4.51 -21.20
CA LEU A 126 -9.32 3.48 -20.16
C LEU A 126 -9.13 4.07 -18.75
N ARG A 127 -8.24 5.05 -18.59
CA ARG A 127 -8.07 5.78 -17.32
C ARG A 127 -9.36 6.50 -16.92
N GLN A 128 -10.02 7.15 -17.86
CA GLN A 128 -11.25 7.88 -17.57
C GLN A 128 -12.39 6.95 -17.16
N LEU A 129 -12.52 5.79 -17.82
CA LEU A 129 -13.49 4.76 -17.41
C LEU A 129 -13.24 4.25 -15.99
N LEU A 130 -11.98 4.01 -15.62
CA LEU A 130 -11.62 3.59 -14.26
C LEU A 130 -11.99 4.63 -13.21
N ASN A 131 -11.70 5.90 -13.48
CA ASN A 131 -12.05 6.98 -12.58
C ASN A 131 -13.57 7.06 -12.38
N ASN A 132 -14.33 7.01 -13.48
CA ASN A 132 -15.79 7.04 -13.41
C ASN A 132 -16.37 5.87 -12.60
N LEU A 133 -15.84 4.66 -12.77
CA LEU A 133 -16.28 3.49 -11.99
C LEU A 133 -15.97 3.65 -10.50
N THR A 134 -14.82 4.23 -10.17
CA THR A 134 -14.39 4.46 -8.78
C THR A 134 -15.29 5.50 -8.11
N GLU A 135 -15.59 6.59 -8.80
CA GLU A 135 -16.51 7.63 -8.32
C GLU A 135 -17.92 7.07 -8.05
N ILE A 136 -18.44 6.24 -8.97
CA ILE A 136 -19.74 5.58 -8.78
C ILE A 136 -19.72 4.70 -7.52
N ALA A 137 -18.66 3.89 -7.35
CA ALA A 137 -18.54 3.00 -6.20
C ALA A 137 -18.41 3.74 -4.87
N LEU A 138 -17.75 4.91 -4.84
CA LEU A 138 -17.58 5.73 -3.63
C LEU A 138 -18.83 6.52 -3.27
N ALA A 139 -19.63 6.93 -4.26
CA ALA A 139 -20.92 7.60 -4.06
C ALA A 139 -22.05 6.65 -3.62
N SER A 140 -21.77 5.34 -3.53
CA SER A 140 -22.68 4.26 -3.11
C SER A 140 -22.47 3.84 -1.65
#